data_AF-A0A929C5I0-F1
#
_entry.id   AF-A0A929C5I0-F1
#
_cell.length_a   1.000
_cell.length_b   1.000
_cell.length_c   1.000
_cell.angle_alpha   90.00
_cell.angle_beta   90.00
_cell.angle_gamma   90.00
#
_symmetry.space_group_name_H-M   'P 1'
#
loop_
_entity.id
_entity.type
_entity.pdbx_description
1 polymer ?
#
loop_
_entity_poly.entity_id
_entity_poly.type
_entity_poly.pdbx_seq_one_letter_code
_entity_poly.pdbx_strand_id
1 'polypeptide(L)'
;GETDLELLSTVDNLYHQTGLQRAYFETFSPVKGTPMEGHPPGDPQRKVRLYQASFLLRDYGFDLEELPFSLTGNLPIERDPKVAYADQVIRENPIEVNRANRSELLRVPGIGPRGADQILKARRSSSIRELGQLRRCGILTERAAPYITLDGSAPSTQLTLF
;
A
#
# COMPACT_ATOMS: atom_id res chain seq x y z
N GLY A 1 -16.47 16.77 -8.60
CA GLY A 1 -16.48 15.32 -8.86
C GLY A 1 -16.41 14.60 -7.54
N GLU A 2 -16.69 13.30 -7.52
CA GLU A 2 -16.60 12.47 -6.31
C GLU A 2 -15.17 12.46 -5.75
N THR A 3 -15.06 12.33 -4.44
CA THR A 3 -13.82 12.15 -3.69
C THR A 3 -13.29 10.73 -3.81
N ASP A 4 -12.01 10.51 -3.52
CA ASP A 4 -11.44 9.15 -3.53
C ASP A 4 -12.09 8.26 -2.48
N LEU A 5 -12.46 8.82 -1.32
CA LEU A 5 -13.19 8.13 -0.27
C LEU A 5 -14.53 7.60 -0.77
N GLU A 6 -15.35 8.42 -1.44
CA GLU A 6 -16.65 7.97 -1.99
C GLU A 6 -16.47 6.85 -3.03
N LEU A 7 -15.50 7.01 -3.93
CA LEU A 7 -15.21 6.01 -4.96
C LEU A 7 -14.74 4.69 -4.35
N LEU A 8 -13.80 4.74 -3.40
CA LEU A 8 -13.24 3.55 -2.77
C LEU A 8 -14.22 2.91 -1.80
N SER A 9 -15.08 3.67 -1.11
CA SER A 9 -16.18 3.13 -0.31
C SER A 9 -17.13 2.32 -1.17
N THR A 10 -17.46 2.81 -2.36
CA THR A 10 -18.32 2.10 -3.31
C THR A 10 -17.66 0.81 -3.79
N VAL A 11 -16.38 0.88 -4.16
CA VAL A 11 -15.61 -0.27 -4.61
C VAL A 11 -15.47 -1.33 -3.52
N ASP A 12 -15.19 -0.92 -2.29
CA ASP A 12 -15.05 -1.82 -1.14
C ASP A 12 -16.35 -2.58 -0.86
N ASN A 13 -17.48 -1.86 -0.84
CA ASN A 13 -18.80 -2.47 -0.72
C ASN A 13 -19.08 -3.49 -1.84
N LEU A 14 -18.71 -3.18 -3.08
CA LEU A 14 -18.89 -4.11 -4.21
C LEU A 14 -18.00 -5.36 -4.08
N TYR A 15 -16.78 -5.23 -3.57
CA TYR A 15 -15.92 -6.38 -3.27
C TYR A 15 -16.59 -7.30 -2.25
N HIS A 16 -17.13 -6.75 -1.16
CA HIS A 16 -17.74 -7.54 -0.09
C HIS A 16 -19.13 -8.11 -0.42
N GLN A 17 -20.00 -7.35 -1.09
CA GLN A 17 -21.39 -7.74 -1.31
C GLN A 17 -21.59 -8.56 -2.59
N THR A 18 -20.83 -8.26 -3.64
CA THR A 18 -21.05 -8.85 -4.97
C THR A 18 -19.94 -9.79 -5.43
N GLY A 19 -18.80 -9.81 -4.72
CA GLY A 19 -17.63 -10.57 -5.14
C GLY A 19 -16.95 -9.99 -6.38
N LEU A 20 -17.03 -8.66 -6.55
CA LEU A 20 -16.41 -7.95 -7.67
C LEU A 20 -14.93 -8.36 -7.78
N GLN A 21 -14.48 -8.72 -8.98
CA GLN A 21 -13.09 -9.17 -9.16
C GLN A 21 -12.13 -8.00 -9.40
N ARG A 22 -12.61 -6.93 -10.04
CA ARG A 22 -11.78 -5.78 -10.42
C ARG A 22 -12.62 -4.53 -10.63
N ALA A 23 -12.22 -3.43 -10.00
CA ALA A 23 -12.67 -2.09 -10.33
C ALA A 23 -11.77 -1.47 -11.41
N TYR A 24 -12.36 -0.62 -12.26
CA TYR A 24 -11.64 0.18 -13.24
C TYR A 24 -11.92 1.66 -12.99
N PHE A 25 -10.86 2.44 -12.88
CA PHE A 25 -10.91 3.89 -12.70
C PHE A 25 -10.42 4.57 -13.96
N GLU A 26 -11.09 5.66 -14.34
CA GLU A 26 -10.62 6.56 -15.39
C GLU A 26 -10.71 8.01 -14.95
N THR A 27 -9.80 8.83 -15.47
CA THR A 27 -9.83 10.27 -15.24
C THR A 27 -10.75 10.95 -16.25
N PHE A 28 -11.36 12.05 -15.82
CA PHE A 28 -12.14 12.89 -16.71
C PHE A 28 -11.24 13.45 -17.84
N SER A 29 -11.71 13.33 -19.08
CA SER A 29 -11.09 13.93 -20.26
C SER A 29 -12.15 14.75 -21.00
N PRO A 30 -11.93 16.06 -21.21
CA PRO A 30 -12.89 16.90 -21.88
C PRO A 30 -13.02 16.51 -23.36
N VAL A 31 -14.26 16.42 -23.84
CA VAL A 31 -14.58 16.10 -25.24
C VAL A 31 -15.18 17.32 -25.91
N LYS A 32 -14.64 17.71 -27.05
CA LYS A 32 -15.11 18.85 -27.85
C LYS A 32 -16.59 18.67 -28.24
N GLY A 33 -17.36 19.74 -28.14
CA GLY A 33 -18.79 19.76 -28.46
C GLY A 33 -19.68 19.19 -27.35
N THR A 34 -19.12 18.90 -26.17
CA THR A 34 -19.91 18.48 -25.01
C THR A 34 -20.02 19.63 -24.00
N PRO A 35 -21.05 19.66 -23.13
CA PRO A 35 -21.16 20.67 -22.08
C PRO A 35 -19.94 20.73 -21.14
N MET A 36 -19.14 19.66 -21.10
CA MET A 36 -17.96 19.56 -20.25
C MET A 36 -16.65 19.93 -20.96
N GLU A 37 -16.69 20.40 -22.22
CA GLU A 37 -15.49 20.70 -23.01
C GLU A 37 -14.56 21.73 -22.37
N GLY A 38 -15.13 22.67 -21.60
CA GLY A 38 -14.38 23.74 -20.92
C GLY A 38 -13.80 23.35 -19.56
N HIS A 39 -14.07 22.14 -19.06
CA HIS A 39 -13.54 21.69 -17.78
C HIS A 39 -12.10 21.17 -17.93
N PRO A 40 -11.23 21.40 -16.93
CA PRO A 40 -9.88 20.84 -16.95
C PRO A 40 -9.94 19.31 -16.89
N PRO A 41 -9.00 18.61 -17.57
CA PRO A 41 -8.87 17.17 -17.41
C PRO A 41 -8.51 16.80 -15.97
N GLY A 42 -8.91 15.61 -15.55
CA GLY A 42 -8.53 15.07 -14.24
C GLY A 42 -7.05 14.68 -14.20
N ASP A 43 -6.44 14.78 -13.02
CA ASP A 43 -5.04 14.38 -12.80
C ASP A 43 -4.85 12.87 -13.02
N PRO A 44 -4.03 12.44 -14.02
CA PRO A 44 -3.75 11.04 -14.28
C PRO A 44 -3.18 10.28 -13.07
N GLN A 45 -2.45 10.96 -12.19
CA GLN A 45 -1.84 10.36 -11.00
C GLN A 45 -2.91 9.93 -9.99
N ARG A 46 -4.04 10.65 -9.92
CA ARG A 46 -5.19 10.26 -9.10
C ARG A 46 -5.70 8.85 -9.45
N LYS A 47 -5.80 8.53 -10.75
CA LYS A 47 -6.17 7.18 -11.22
C LYS A 47 -5.20 6.12 -10.71
N VAL A 48 -3.90 6.40 -10.74
CA VAL A 48 -2.88 5.48 -10.22
C VAL A 48 -3.09 5.24 -8.71
N ARG A 49 -3.37 6.29 -7.93
CA ARG A 49 -3.66 6.17 -6.49
C ARG A 49 -4.91 5.34 -6.19
N LEU A 50 -5.98 5.56 -6.95
CA LEU A 50 -7.21 4.76 -6.83
C LEU A 50 -6.97 3.27 -7.12
N TYR A 51 -6.21 2.95 -8.17
CA TYR A 51 -5.83 1.56 -8.44
C TYR A 51 -4.99 0.97 -7.30
N GLN A 52 -3.96 1.69 -6.84
CA GLN A 52 -3.13 1.25 -5.72
C GLN A 52 -3.95 0.96 -4.47
N ALA A 53 -4.82 1.89 -4.05
CA ALA A 53 -5.69 1.72 -2.91
C ALA A 53 -6.67 0.56 -3.09
N SER A 54 -7.27 0.40 -4.27
CA SER A 54 -8.17 -0.73 -4.55
C SER A 54 -7.49 -2.10 -4.42
N PHE A 55 -6.20 -2.19 -4.75
CA PHE A 55 -5.42 -3.41 -4.52
C PHE A 55 -5.17 -3.65 -3.04
N LEU A 56 -4.95 -2.59 -2.24
CA LEU A 56 -4.75 -2.74 -0.79
C LEU A 56 -6.00 -3.31 -0.12
N LEU A 57 -7.17 -2.79 -0.45
CA LEU A 57 -8.45 -3.30 0.04
C LEU A 57 -8.60 -4.78 -0.33
N ARG A 58 -8.50 -5.10 -1.63
CA ARG A 58 -8.80 -6.43 -2.14
C ARG A 58 -7.76 -7.51 -1.78
N ASP A 59 -6.48 -7.22 -1.99
CA ASP A 59 -5.42 -8.24 -2.00
C ASP A 59 -4.54 -8.20 -0.73
N TYR A 60 -4.53 -7.07 -0.01
CA TYR A 60 -3.75 -6.88 1.22
C TYR A 60 -4.63 -6.87 2.47
N GLY A 61 -5.95 -6.86 2.31
CA GLY A 61 -6.93 -6.84 3.40
C GLY A 61 -6.78 -5.58 4.25
N PHE A 62 -6.50 -4.44 3.63
CA PHE A 62 -6.65 -3.14 4.29
C PHE A 62 -8.13 -2.85 4.51
N ASP A 63 -8.44 -2.24 5.64
CA ASP A 63 -9.74 -1.62 5.84
C ASP A 63 -9.74 -0.21 5.22
N LEU A 64 -10.93 0.28 4.88
CA LEU A 64 -11.07 1.60 4.25
C LEU A 64 -10.52 2.72 5.15
N GLU A 65 -10.70 2.59 6.47
CA GLU A 65 -10.24 3.52 7.49
C GLU A 65 -8.71 3.54 7.65
N GLU A 66 -8.01 2.50 7.19
CA GLU A 66 -6.55 2.47 7.15
C GLU A 66 -5.99 3.29 5.98
N LEU A 67 -6.79 3.63 4.96
CA LEU A 67 -6.28 4.39 3.83
C LEU A 67 -6.00 5.85 4.22
N PRO A 68 -4.89 6.43 3.72
CA PRO A 68 -4.38 7.73 4.18
C PRO A 68 -5.13 8.91 3.53
N PHE A 69 -6.45 8.96 3.66
CA PHE A 69 -7.25 10.07 3.15
C PHE A 69 -6.90 11.39 3.84
N SER A 70 -6.85 12.46 3.05
CA SER A 70 -6.79 13.82 3.58
C SER A 70 -8.16 14.24 4.14
N LEU A 71 -8.20 15.40 4.81
CA LEU A 71 -9.45 16.01 5.28
C LEU A 71 -10.46 16.29 4.15
N THR A 72 -10.02 16.31 2.89
CA THR A 72 -10.91 16.48 1.72
C THR A 72 -11.43 15.16 1.16
N GLY A 73 -11.12 14.03 1.80
CA GLY A 73 -11.52 12.69 1.35
C GLY A 73 -10.71 12.15 0.16
N ASN A 74 -9.59 12.80 -0.19
CA ASN A 74 -8.74 12.38 -1.31
C ASN A 74 -7.41 11.79 -0.83
N LEU A 75 -6.87 10.84 -1.60
CA LEU A 75 -5.57 10.23 -1.37
C LEU A 75 -4.43 11.20 -1.70
N PRO A 76 -3.24 11.07 -1.07
CA PRO A 76 -2.07 11.85 -1.42
C PRO A 76 -1.63 11.58 -2.86
N ILE A 77 -1.60 12.63 -3.69
CA ILE A 77 -1.21 12.49 -5.11
C ILE A 77 0.24 12.06 -5.27
N GLU A 78 1.15 12.59 -4.46
CA GLU A 78 2.60 12.36 -4.59
C GLU A 78 3.08 11.07 -3.93
N ARG A 79 2.22 10.37 -3.17
CA ARG A 79 2.66 9.22 -2.36
C ARG A 79 1.79 7.99 -2.51
N ASP A 80 2.45 6.85 -2.63
CA ASP A 80 1.78 5.54 -2.67
C ASP A 80 0.96 5.33 -1.39
N PRO A 81 -0.31 4.89 -1.46
CA PRO A 81 -1.17 4.78 -0.27
C PRO A 81 -0.59 3.86 0.81
N LYS A 82 0.10 2.77 0.43
CA LYS A 82 0.71 1.84 1.39
C LYS A 82 1.92 2.47 2.07
N VAL A 83 2.74 3.20 1.30
CA VAL A 83 3.87 3.95 1.85
C VAL A 83 3.38 5.06 2.78
N ALA A 84 2.38 5.82 2.36
CA ALA A 84 1.80 6.89 3.18
C ALA A 84 1.19 6.36 4.49
N TYR A 85 0.49 5.22 4.46
CA TYR A 85 0.06 4.53 5.67
C TYR A 85 1.26 4.15 6.56
N ALA A 86 2.27 3.50 6.00
CA ALA A 86 3.42 3.03 6.78
C ALA A 86 4.22 4.17 7.40
N ASP A 87 4.32 5.31 6.72
CA ASP A 87 4.91 6.53 7.27
C ASP A 87 4.17 7.07 8.49
N GLN A 88 2.84 6.98 8.49
CA GLN A 88 2.00 7.49 9.57
C GLN A 88 1.90 6.51 10.74
N VAL A 89 1.87 5.20 10.47
CA VAL A 89 1.51 4.17 11.46
C VAL A 89 2.70 3.33 11.91
N ILE A 90 3.63 3.00 11.00
CA ILE A 90 4.68 2.01 11.26
C ILE A 90 6.05 2.66 11.50
N ARG A 91 6.34 3.80 10.87
CA ARG A 91 7.69 4.42 10.89
C ARG A 91 8.25 4.61 12.30
N GLU A 92 7.44 5.07 13.24
CA GLU A 92 7.86 5.29 14.63
C GLU A 92 7.82 4.02 15.49
N ASN A 93 7.11 2.99 15.05
CA ASN A 93 7.02 1.69 15.73
C ASN A 93 7.24 0.55 14.72
N PRO A 94 8.48 0.33 14.25
CA PRO A 94 8.77 -0.64 13.21
C PRO A 94 8.32 -2.06 13.57
N ILE A 95 7.88 -2.81 12.58
CA ILE A 95 7.32 -4.15 12.76
C ILE A 95 8.43 -5.20 12.92
N GLU A 96 8.42 -5.95 14.03
CA GLU A 96 9.35 -7.06 14.24
C GLU A 96 8.95 -8.27 13.38
N VAL A 97 9.73 -8.52 12.33
CA VAL A 97 9.46 -9.54 11.30
C VAL A 97 9.27 -10.94 11.89
N ASN A 98 10.03 -11.29 12.92
CA ASN A 98 9.95 -12.62 13.52
C ASN A 98 8.67 -12.84 14.35
N ARG A 99 7.99 -11.76 14.75
CA ARG A 99 6.79 -11.82 15.62
C ARG A 99 5.51 -11.43 14.89
N ALA A 100 5.61 -10.54 13.90
CA ALA A 100 4.48 -10.00 13.15
C ALA A 100 3.58 -11.09 12.57
N ASN A 101 2.26 -10.91 12.66
CA ASN A 101 1.32 -11.75 11.95
C ASN A 101 1.30 -11.41 10.44
N ARG A 102 0.50 -12.15 9.68
CA ARG A 102 0.43 -11.96 8.23
C ARG A 102 -0.10 -10.57 7.83
N SER A 103 -1.14 -10.07 8.51
CA SER A 103 -1.74 -8.78 8.16
C SER A 103 -0.76 -7.63 8.45
N GLU A 104 -0.08 -7.66 9.59
CA GLU A 104 0.99 -6.70 9.93
C GLU A 104 2.09 -6.66 8.87
N LEU A 105 2.60 -7.83 8.45
CA LEU A 105 3.58 -7.92 7.37
C LEU A 105 3.06 -7.33 6.06
N LEU A 106 1.76 -7.47 5.78
CA LEU A 106 1.14 -6.90 4.58
C LEU A 106 0.97 -5.39 4.62
N ARG A 107 1.15 -4.72 5.76
CA ARG A 107 1.17 -3.25 5.80
C ARG A 107 2.54 -2.67 5.45
N VAL A 108 3.61 -3.45 5.58
CA VAL A 108 4.99 -3.02 5.32
C VAL A 108 5.22 -2.80 3.81
N PRO A 109 5.70 -1.62 3.38
CA PRO A 109 6.09 -1.37 2.00
C PRO A 109 7.18 -2.34 1.52
N GLY A 110 7.05 -2.86 0.30
CA GLY A 110 7.99 -3.85 -0.24
C GLY A 110 7.70 -5.30 0.16
N ILE A 111 6.72 -5.55 1.06
CA ILE A 111 6.21 -6.89 1.38
C ILE A 111 4.84 -7.08 0.70
N GLY A 112 4.75 -8.05 -0.21
CA GLY A 112 3.50 -8.49 -0.85
C GLY A 112 2.94 -9.78 -0.23
N PRO A 113 1.76 -10.26 -0.66
CA PRO A 113 1.16 -11.53 -0.21
C PRO A 113 2.13 -12.70 -0.21
N ARG A 114 2.79 -12.95 -1.34
CA ARG A 114 3.79 -14.01 -1.47
C ARG A 114 4.98 -13.80 -0.54
N GLY A 115 5.44 -12.56 -0.39
CA GLY A 115 6.56 -12.21 0.49
C GLY A 115 6.24 -12.43 1.96
N ALA A 116 5.05 -12.02 2.41
CA ALA A 116 4.55 -12.29 3.76
C ALA A 116 4.51 -13.79 4.03
N ASP A 117 3.98 -14.60 3.09
CA ASP A 117 3.92 -16.05 3.22
C ASP A 117 5.32 -16.68 3.30
N GLN A 118 6.29 -16.19 2.51
CA GLN A 118 7.69 -16.64 2.60
C GLN A 118 8.36 -16.29 3.93
N ILE A 119 8.11 -15.09 4.48
CA ILE A 119 8.60 -14.70 5.81
C ILE A 119 8.06 -15.64 6.88
N LEU A 120 6.74 -15.88 6.88
CA LEU A 120 6.09 -16.77 7.83
C LEU A 120 6.63 -18.20 7.76
N LYS A 121 6.99 -18.66 6.55
CA LYS A 121 7.64 -19.96 6.34
C LYS A 121 9.07 -19.96 6.85
N ALA A 122 9.87 -18.94 6.49
CA ALA A 122 11.30 -18.86 6.83
C ALA A 122 11.53 -18.84 8.34
N ARG A 123 10.73 -18.08 9.09
CA ARG A 123 10.89 -17.96 10.56
C ARG A 123 10.60 -19.24 11.34
N ARG A 124 9.94 -20.24 10.73
CA ARG A 124 9.76 -21.57 11.34
C ARG A 124 11.06 -22.36 11.38
N SER A 125 11.97 -22.10 10.44
CA SER A 125 13.26 -22.77 10.35
C SER A 125 14.34 -22.05 11.15
N SER A 126 14.39 -20.71 11.07
CA SER A 126 15.35 -19.90 11.82
C SER A 126 14.91 -18.44 11.89
N SER A 127 15.35 -17.73 12.93
CA SER A 127 15.12 -16.28 13.04
C SER A 127 15.76 -15.53 11.87
N ILE A 128 15.03 -14.53 11.37
CA ILE A 128 15.47 -13.59 10.35
C ILE A 128 16.20 -12.45 11.06
N ARG A 129 17.50 -12.32 10.81
CA ARG A 129 18.41 -11.36 11.45
C ARG A 129 19.01 -10.35 10.48
N GLU A 130 19.01 -10.68 9.19
CA GLU A 130 19.65 -9.86 8.15
C GLU A 130 18.74 -9.61 6.96
N LEU A 131 18.88 -8.44 6.33
CA LEU A 131 18.15 -8.09 5.10
C LEU A 131 18.39 -9.11 3.97
N GLY A 132 19.57 -9.74 3.91
CA GLY A 132 19.86 -10.79 2.93
C GLY A 132 18.95 -12.02 3.04
N GLN A 133 18.42 -12.33 4.24
CA GLN A 133 17.42 -13.39 4.42
C GLN A 133 16.04 -12.95 3.87
N LEU A 134 15.68 -11.68 4.05
CA LEU A 134 14.46 -11.12 3.49
C LEU A 134 14.49 -11.01 1.96
N ARG A 135 15.63 -10.63 1.37
CA ARG A 135 15.80 -10.63 -0.10
C ARG A 135 15.55 -12.03 -0.70
N ARG A 136 16.02 -13.09 -0.03
CA ARG A 136 15.76 -14.48 -0.42
C ARG A 136 14.27 -14.86 -0.31
N CYS A 137 13.50 -14.17 0.51
CA CYS A 137 12.04 -14.29 0.59
C CYS A 137 11.30 -13.46 -0.51
N GLY A 138 12.03 -12.79 -1.40
CA GLY A 138 11.47 -11.94 -2.45
C GLY A 138 11.04 -10.55 -1.96
N ILE A 139 11.54 -10.09 -0.80
CA ILE A 139 11.21 -8.79 -0.25
C ILE A 139 12.08 -7.70 -0.86
N LEU A 140 11.45 -6.58 -1.22
CA LEU A 140 12.16 -5.36 -1.63
C LEU A 140 12.69 -4.66 -0.37
N THR A 141 13.86 -5.09 0.10
CA THR A 141 14.41 -4.67 1.39
C THR A 141 14.66 -3.17 1.52
N GLU A 142 14.99 -2.48 0.43
CA GLU A 142 15.19 -1.02 0.46
C GLU A 142 13.90 -0.26 0.80
N ARG A 143 12.75 -0.83 0.44
CA ARG A 143 11.44 -0.26 0.78
C ARG A 143 10.97 -0.69 2.16
N ALA A 144 11.33 -1.90 2.61
CA ALA A 144 10.87 -2.45 3.87
C ALA A 144 11.72 -2.02 5.07
N ALA A 145 13.04 -1.84 4.89
CA ALA A 145 14.00 -1.58 5.96
C ALA A 145 13.61 -0.45 6.93
N PRO A 146 13.04 0.69 6.47
CA PRO A 146 12.63 1.77 7.39
C PRO A 146 11.47 1.42 8.33
N TYR A 147 10.76 0.31 8.08
CA TYR A 147 9.49 -0.03 8.74
C TYR A 147 9.55 -1.36 9.48
N ILE A 148 10.73 -1.97 9.61
CA ILE A 148 10.90 -3.29 10.23
C ILE A 148 12.08 -3.33 11.20
N THR A 149 11.99 -4.25 12.15
CA THR A 149 13.15 -4.76 12.90
C THR A 149 13.41 -6.23 12.58
N LEU A 150 14.66 -6.63 12.77
CA LEU A 150 15.14 -8.00 12.62
C LEU A 150 15.74 -8.46 13.96
N ASP A 151 15.03 -9.35 14.65
CA ASP A 151 15.47 -9.92 15.92
C ASP A 151 15.74 -8.83 16.98
N GLY A 152 14.86 -7.82 17.01
CA GLY A 152 14.91 -6.69 17.95
C GLY A 152 15.84 -5.55 17.53
N SER A 153 16.49 -5.63 16.37
CA SER A 153 17.41 -4.59 15.90
C SER A 153 16.95 -3.97 14.58
N ALA A 154 17.16 -2.66 14.42
CA ALA A 154 16.98 -2.02 13.13
C ALA A 154 18.00 -2.58 12.11
N PRO A 155 17.59 -2.89 10.88
CA PRO A 155 18.50 -3.43 9.88
C PRO A 155 19.59 -2.41 9.53
N SER A 156 20.83 -2.88 9.42
CA SER A 156 21.94 -2.07 8.92
C SER A 156 21.64 -1.66 7.47
N THR A 157 21.31 -0.39 7.29
CA THR A 157 21.11 0.19 5.97
C THR A 157 22.40 0.90 5.63
N GLN A 158 23.09 0.46 4.57
CA GLN A 158 24.21 1.23 4.06
C GLN A 158 23.63 2.54 3.53
N LEU A 159 23.88 3.64 4.23
CA LEU A 159 23.47 4.97 3.79
C LEU A 159 24.01 5.16 2.38
N THR A 160 23.10 5.25 1.41
CA THR A 160 23.44 5.74 0.08
C THR A 160 23.76 7.22 0.28
N LEU A 161 25.04 7.53 0.45
CA LEU A 161 25.52 8.90 0.39
C LEU A 161 25.24 9.38 -1.04
N PHE A 162 24.29 10.31 -1.17
CA PHE A 162 24.10 11.09 -2.38
C PHE A 162 25.25 12.09 -2.54
#